data_AF-A0A9E6CKU4-F1
#
_entry.id   AF-A0A9E6CKU4-F1
#
_cell.length_a   1.000
_cell.length_b   1.000
_cell.length_c   1.000
_cell.angle_alpha   90.00
_cell.angle_beta   90.00
_cell.angle_gamma   90.00
#
_symmetry.space_group_name_H-M   'P 1'
#
loop_
_entity.id
_entity.type
_entity.pdbx_description
1 polymer ?
#
loop_
_entity_poly.entity_id
_entity_poly.type
_entity_poly.pdbx_seq_one_letter_code
_entity_poly.pdbx_strand_id
1 'polypeptide(L)'
;NNDGDNEDKDNEDKDKEKEDEDKEKKLSENFISKSTHSKQMNELKSKLGVVEKKLRFKEVTATVGGFVFSESNPKGVLLPKNSEKAVELLMSATPKVAKLFNELMSELPAVSAKLFQEKGSGDDGKKSNADKVQTEATKLMEDGKAQTYGEAIKILSSQNSELLK
;
A
#
# COMPACT_ATOMS: atom_id res chain seq x y z
N ASN A 1 -90.57 44.48 9.03
CA ASN A 1 -90.28 43.06 9.30
C ASN A 1 -89.59 42.45 8.09
N ASN A 2 -88.34 42.09 8.32
CA ASN A 2 -87.45 41.19 7.57
C ASN A 2 -87.03 41.57 6.16
N ASP A 3 -85.94 42.33 6.11
CA ASP A 3 -84.72 41.92 5.40
C ASP A 3 -84.34 40.47 5.74
N GLY A 4 -83.86 39.72 4.76
CA GLY A 4 -83.48 38.32 4.91
C GLY A 4 -82.42 37.96 3.88
N ASP A 5 -81.18 38.20 4.30
CA ASP A 5 -79.89 37.82 3.74
C ASP A 5 -79.88 36.50 2.98
N ASN A 6 -79.22 36.53 1.82
CA ASN A 6 -78.83 35.36 1.08
C ASN A 6 -77.42 35.61 0.53
N GLU A 7 -76.40 35.31 1.31
CA GLU A 7 -75.02 35.13 0.88
C GLU A 7 -74.23 34.49 2.03
N ASP A 8 -73.06 33.91 1.73
CA ASP A 8 -72.14 33.22 2.65
C ASP A 8 -72.36 31.73 2.90
N LYS A 9 -72.28 30.91 1.84
CA LYS A 9 -71.68 29.56 1.93
C LYS A 9 -71.09 29.14 0.58
N ASP A 10 -69.87 29.56 0.24
CA ASP A 10 -69.14 28.98 -0.90
C ASP A 10 -67.61 29.27 -0.92
N ASN A 11 -66.98 29.49 0.25
CA ASN A 11 -65.56 29.91 0.30
C ASN A 11 -64.64 29.12 1.25
N GLU A 12 -65.05 27.97 1.79
CA GLU A 12 -64.15 27.17 2.67
C GLU A 12 -63.53 25.91 2.02
N ASP A 13 -64.02 25.45 0.85
CA ASP A 13 -63.47 24.22 0.22
C ASP A 13 -62.33 24.48 -0.78
N LYS A 14 -62.12 25.73 -1.23
CA LYS A 14 -61.05 26.07 -2.19
C LYS A 14 -59.66 26.27 -1.58
N ASP A 15 -59.57 26.40 -0.27
CA ASP A 15 -58.29 26.67 0.42
C ASP A 15 -57.60 25.39 0.92
N LYS A 16 -58.31 24.25 1.01
CA LYS A 16 -57.69 22.96 1.36
C LYS A 16 -57.08 22.21 0.18
N GLU A 17 -57.64 22.33 -1.03
CA GLU A 17 -57.05 21.71 -2.23
C GLU A 17 -55.74 22.39 -2.68
N LYS A 18 -55.55 23.67 -2.37
CA LYS A 18 -54.31 24.40 -2.70
C LYS A 18 -53.14 24.07 -1.79
N GLU A 19 -53.37 23.70 -0.54
CA GLU A 19 -52.27 23.36 0.38
C GLU A 19 -51.65 21.98 0.11
N ASP A 20 -52.41 21.05 -0.45
CA ASP A 20 -51.90 19.71 -0.79
C ASP A 20 -51.19 19.68 -2.16
N GLU A 21 -51.66 20.44 -3.17
CA GLU A 21 -50.93 20.59 -4.44
C GLU A 21 -49.58 21.33 -4.28
N ASP A 22 -49.50 22.32 -3.39
CA ASP A 22 -48.26 23.05 -3.12
C ASP A 22 -47.26 22.24 -2.26
N LYS A 23 -47.72 21.25 -1.48
CA LYS A 23 -46.85 20.30 -0.77
C LYS A 23 -46.32 19.21 -1.69
N GLU A 24 -47.10 18.72 -2.66
CA GLU A 24 -46.62 17.79 -3.68
C GLU A 24 -45.60 18.44 -4.63
N LYS A 25 -45.79 19.71 -5.00
CA LYS A 25 -44.80 20.45 -5.82
C LYS A 25 -43.47 20.65 -5.10
N LYS A 26 -43.47 20.97 -3.81
CA LYS A 26 -42.23 21.19 -3.02
C LYS A 26 -41.41 19.91 -2.76
N LEU A 27 -42.01 18.73 -2.82
CA LEU A 27 -41.28 17.46 -2.68
C LEU A 27 -40.64 16.98 -4.00
N SER A 28 -41.10 17.49 -5.14
CA SER A 28 -40.60 17.14 -6.48
C SER A 28 -39.36 17.94 -6.92
N GLU A 29 -39.00 19.01 -6.19
CA GLU A 29 -38.04 20.03 -6.65
C GLU A 29 -36.56 19.63 -6.69
N ASN A 30 -36.17 18.41 -6.30
CA ASN A 30 -34.76 18.00 -6.37
C ASN A 30 -34.52 16.56 -6.85
N PHE A 31 -35.45 15.96 -7.60
CA PHE A 31 -35.22 14.66 -8.21
C PHE A 31 -34.38 14.79 -9.49
N ILE A 32 -33.08 15.10 -9.32
CA ILE A 32 -32.11 15.07 -10.41
C ILE A 32 -31.97 13.60 -10.83
N SER A 33 -32.24 13.30 -12.10
CA SER A 33 -32.08 11.94 -12.63
C SER A 33 -30.65 11.44 -12.39
N LYS A 34 -30.49 10.13 -12.11
CA LYS A 34 -29.17 9.53 -11.84
C LYS A 34 -28.14 9.85 -12.93
N SER A 35 -28.58 10.00 -14.19
CA SER A 35 -27.72 10.36 -15.32
C SER A 35 -27.29 11.84 -15.28
N THR A 36 -28.20 12.76 -14.98
CA THR A 36 -27.90 14.19 -14.84
C THR A 36 -27.00 14.46 -13.64
N HIS A 37 -27.25 13.81 -12.50
CA HIS A 37 -26.39 13.89 -11.31
C HIS A 37 -24.98 13.35 -11.61
N SER A 38 -24.87 12.24 -12.35
CA SER A 38 -23.57 11.69 -12.74
C SER A 38 -22.79 12.60 -13.70
N LYS A 39 -23.47 13.25 -14.65
CA LYS A 39 -22.87 14.26 -15.53
C LYS A 39 -22.34 15.46 -14.75
N GLN A 40 -23.18 16.05 -13.89
CA GLN A 40 -22.80 17.17 -13.04
C GLN A 40 -21.61 16.81 -12.13
N MET A 41 -21.61 15.62 -11.55
CA MET A 41 -20.52 15.15 -10.70
C MET A 41 -19.22 14.92 -11.49
N ASN A 42 -19.30 14.44 -12.73
CA ASN A 42 -18.14 14.27 -13.59
C ASN A 42 -17.57 15.62 -14.07
N GLU A 43 -18.43 16.57 -14.44
CA GLU A 43 -18.03 17.95 -14.74
C GLU A 43 -17.38 18.61 -13.52
N LEU A 44 -17.95 18.42 -12.33
CA LEU A 44 -17.37 18.94 -11.09
C LEU A 44 -16.00 18.32 -10.80
N LYS A 45 -15.86 16.99 -10.92
CA LYS A 45 -14.57 16.28 -10.78
C LYS A 45 -13.54 16.74 -11.80
N SER A 46 -13.96 17.07 -13.02
CA SER A 46 -13.10 17.62 -14.06
C SER A 46 -12.64 19.02 -13.69
N LYS A 47 -13.56 19.92 -13.31
CA LYS A 47 -13.25 21.29 -12.85
C LYS A 47 -12.37 21.32 -11.60
N LEU A 48 -12.52 20.36 -10.69
CA LEU A 48 -11.68 20.22 -9.50
C LEU A 48 -10.31 19.56 -9.79
N GLY A 49 -10.05 19.12 -11.02
CA GLY A 49 -8.82 18.40 -11.40
C GLY A 49 -8.67 17.04 -10.70
N VAL A 50 -9.75 16.45 -10.19
CA VAL A 50 -9.71 15.16 -9.45
C VAL A 50 -9.31 14.02 -10.38
N VAL A 51 -9.75 14.06 -11.63
CA VAL A 51 -9.40 13.06 -12.65
C VAL A 51 -7.91 13.13 -12.99
N GLU A 52 -7.39 14.35 -13.19
CA GLU A 52 -5.97 14.60 -13.45
C GLU A 52 -5.09 14.20 -12.26
N LYS A 53 -5.49 14.54 -11.03
CA LYS A 53 -4.78 14.12 -9.82
C LYS A 53 -4.74 12.59 -9.68
N LYS A 54 -5.81 11.89 -10.04
CA LYS A 54 -5.85 10.41 -10.03
C LYS A 54 -4.96 9.80 -11.10
N LEU A 55 -4.94 10.37 -12.31
CA LEU A 55 -4.04 9.95 -13.39
C LEU A 55 -2.59 10.15 -12.96
N ARG A 56 -2.24 11.35 -12.49
CA ARG A 56 -0.92 11.68 -11.97
C ARG A 56 -0.51 10.78 -10.82
N PHE A 57 -1.42 10.48 -9.90
CA PHE A 57 -1.16 9.55 -8.80
C PHE A 57 -0.79 8.15 -9.31
N LYS A 58 -1.50 7.63 -10.31
CA LYS A 58 -1.19 6.33 -10.92
C LYS A 58 0.18 6.35 -11.60
N GLU A 59 0.47 7.39 -12.37
CA GLU A 59 1.76 7.55 -13.06
C GLU A 59 2.93 7.63 -12.06
N VAL A 60 2.78 8.44 -11.00
CA VAL A 60 3.78 8.56 -9.94
C VAL A 60 3.95 7.24 -9.19
N THR A 61 2.86 6.55 -8.85
CA THR A 61 2.92 5.25 -8.17
C THR A 61 3.63 4.20 -9.02
N ALA A 62 3.36 4.16 -10.33
CA ALA A 62 4.04 3.26 -11.25
C ALA A 62 5.54 3.59 -11.35
N THR A 63 5.87 4.88 -11.44
CA THR A 63 7.26 5.36 -11.49
C THR A 63 8.02 4.97 -10.24
N VAL A 64 7.48 5.26 -9.05
CA VAL A 64 8.07 4.87 -7.77
C VAL A 64 8.19 3.36 -7.67
N GLY A 65 7.17 2.61 -8.07
CA GLY A 65 7.17 1.15 -8.10
C GLY A 65 8.34 0.55 -8.89
N GLY A 66 8.75 1.20 -9.99
CA GLY A 66 9.93 0.81 -10.77
C GLY A 66 11.25 0.93 -10.01
N PHE A 67 11.30 1.75 -8.97
CA PHE A 67 12.46 1.90 -8.10
C PHE A 67 12.35 1.09 -6.80
N VAL A 68 11.19 0.53 -6.47
CA VAL A 68 11.01 -0.23 -5.21
C VAL A 68 11.66 -1.61 -5.32
N PHE A 69 12.48 -1.95 -4.33
CA PHE A 69 13.01 -3.29 -4.14
C PHE A 69 11.88 -4.25 -3.77
N SER A 70 11.70 -5.30 -4.56
CA SER A 70 10.73 -6.37 -4.32
C SER A 70 11.25 -7.67 -4.93
N GLU A 71 10.56 -8.78 -4.67
CA GLU A 71 10.87 -10.06 -5.32
C GLU A 71 10.84 -9.96 -6.86
N SER A 72 9.90 -9.17 -7.39
CA SER A 72 9.78 -8.90 -8.82
C SER A 72 10.80 -7.87 -9.34
N ASN A 73 11.40 -7.07 -8.45
CA ASN A 73 12.40 -6.05 -8.78
C ASN A 73 13.58 -6.09 -7.79
N PRO A 74 14.49 -7.07 -7.90
CA PRO A 74 15.62 -7.25 -6.97
C PRO A 74 16.70 -6.17 -7.12
N LYS A 75 16.62 -5.33 -8.17
CA LYS A 75 17.52 -4.21 -8.41
C LYS A 75 16.93 -2.87 -7.95
N GLY A 76 15.79 -2.91 -7.26
CA GLY A 76 15.17 -1.71 -6.73
C GLY A 76 16.10 -0.97 -5.76
N VAL A 77 16.00 0.34 -5.80
CA VAL A 77 16.85 1.33 -5.12
C VAL A 77 16.16 1.91 -3.88
N LEU A 78 14.84 1.75 -3.81
CA LEU A 78 13.99 2.23 -2.74
C LEU A 78 13.43 1.07 -1.91
N LEU A 79 13.41 1.18 -0.59
CA LEU A 79 12.74 0.21 0.28
C LEU A 79 11.21 0.32 0.19
N PRO A 80 10.45 -0.78 0.27
CA PRO A 80 8.98 -0.76 0.26
C PRO A 80 8.37 0.19 1.29
N LYS A 81 8.94 0.25 2.50
CA LYS A 81 8.50 1.13 3.59
C LYS A 81 8.56 2.62 3.23
N ASN A 82 9.40 2.99 2.27
CA ASN A 82 9.60 4.37 1.85
C ASN A 82 8.80 4.74 0.59
N SER A 83 8.12 3.77 -0.03
CA SER A 83 7.38 3.96 -1.28
C SER A 83 6.27 5.01 -1.15
N GLU A 84 5.47 4.96 -0.08
CA GLU A 84 4.40 5.93 0.16
C GLU A 84 4.93 7.36 0.28
N LYS A 85 6.04 7.54 1.00
CA LYS A 85 6.69 8.86 1.15
C LYS A 85 7.26 9.36 -0.17
N ALA A 86 7.83 8.47 -0.99
CA ALA A 86 8.34 8.83 -2.32
C ALA A 86 7.19 9.24 -3.27
N VAL A 87 6.04 8.56 -3.19
CA VAL A 87 4.83 8.93 -3.93
C VAL A 87 4.31 10.30 -3.49
N GLU A 88 4.22 10.54 -2.18
CA GLU A 88 3.77 11.83 -1.63
C GLU A 88 4.69 12.99 -2.05
N LEU A 89 6.00 12.77 -2.01
CA LEU A 89 7.00 13.72 -2.47
C LEU A 89 6.80 14.06 -3.96
N LEU A 90 6.67 13.05 -4.83
CA LEU A 90 6.51 13.26 -6.28
C LEU A 90 5.16 13.87 -6.67
N MET A 91 4.11 13.61 -5.87
CA MET A 91 2.79 14.23 -6.05
C MET A 91 2.80 15.71 -5.71
N SER A 92 3.58 16.12 -4.70
CA SER A 92 3.77 17.52 -4.31
C SER A 92 4.89 18.23 -5.08
N ALA A 93 5.78 17.47 -5.72
CA ALA A 93 6.92 18.00 -6.46
C ALA A 93 6.52 18.81 -7.69
N THR A 94 7.36 19.79 -8.00
CA THR A 94 7.38 20.45 -9.31
C THR A 94 8.03 19.55 -10.36
N PRO A 95 7.79 19.77 -11.66
CA PRO A 95 8.42 18.96 -12.72
C PRO A 95 9.95 18.93 -12.66
N LYS A 96 10.58 20.03 -12.19
CA LYS A 96 12.03 20.09 -12.01
C LYS A 96 12.52 19.13 -10.90
N VAL A 97 11.81 19.12 -9.77
CA VAL A 97 12.13 18.24 -8.64
C VAL A 97 11.86 16.78 -8.99
N ALA A 98 10.81 16.49 -9.77
CA ALA A 98 10.54 15.14 -10.25
C ALA A 98 11.65 14.59 -11.16
N LYS A 99 12.24 15.43 -12.02
CA LYS A 99 13.41 15.06 -12.82
C LYS A 99 14.63 14.74 -11.96
N LEU A 100 14.96 15.64 -11.03
CA LEU A 100 16.08 15.44 -10.10
C LEU A 100 15.90 14.18 -9.24
N PHE A 101 14.67 13.88 -8.82
CA PHE A 101 14.37 12.65 -8.10
C PHE A 101 14.69 11.41 -8.95
N ASN A 102 14.25 11.38 -10.21
CA ASN A 102 14.51 10.26 -11.12
C ASN A 102 16.00 10.10 -11.43
N GLU A 103 16.73 11.20 -11.63
CA GLU A 103 18.18 11.20 -11.81
C GLU A 103 18.88 10.61 -10.59
N LEU A 104 18.54 11.12 -9.38
CA LEU A 104 19.07 10.62 -8.12
C LEU A 104 18.79 9.12 -7.92
N MET A 105 17.55 8.68 -8.14
CA MET A 105 17.18 7.27 -7.99
C MET A 105 17.91 6.36 -8.99
N SER A 106 18.32 6.88 -10.15
CA SER A 106 19.05 6.12 -11.17
C SER A 106 20.54 5.97 -10.85
N GLU A 107 21.11 6.94 -10.13
CA GLU A 107 22.52 6.92 -9.70
C GLU A 107 22.76 6.17 -8.40
N LEU A 108 21.71 6.01 -7.58
CA LEU A 108 21.82 5.30 -6.32
C LEU A 108 22.11 3.81 -6.55
N PRO A 109 22.98 3.20 -5.72
CA PRO A 109 23.22 1.78 -5.80
C PRO A 109 21.94 1.04 -5.46
N ALA A 110 21.64 -0.03 -6.22
CA ALA A 110 20.55 -0.94 -5.89
C ALA A 110 20.63 -1.30 -4.40
N VAL A 111 19.47 -1.41 -3.73
CA VAL A 111 19.38 -1.92 -2.36
C VAL A 111 19.89 -3.33 -2.42
N SER A 112 21.21 -3.47 -2.24
CA SER A 112 21.89 -4.72 -2.52
C SER A 112 21.21 -5.79 -1.68
N ALA A 113 21.01 -6.98 -2.26
CA ALA A 113 20.43 -8.11 -1.54
C ALA A 113 21.12 -8.39 -0.19
N LYS A 114 22.35 -7.87 0.02
CA LYS A 114 23.09 -7.87 1.29
C LYS A 114 22.37 -7.14 2.44
N LEU A 115 21.57 -6.10 2.18
CA LEU A 115 20.77 -5.41 3.21
C LEU A 115 19.60 -6.27 3.71
N PHE A 116 19.19 -7.30 2.96
CA PHE A 116 18.16 -8.26 3.33
C PHE A 116 18.71 -9.67 3.61
N GLN A 117 20.00 -9.92 3.40
CA GLN A 117 20.67 -11.12 3.91
C GLN A 117 20.73 -11.12 5.44
N GLU A 118 20.56 -9.98 6.10
CA GLU A 118 20.75 -9.85 7.54
C GLU A 118 19.42 -9.84 8.34
N LYS A 119 18.92 -11.07 8.56
CA LYS A 119 17.91 -11.55 9.56
C LYS A 119 16.89 -12.50 8.90
N GLY A 120 17.34 -13.61 8.32
CA GLY A 120 16.41 -14.67 7.95
C GLY A 120 16.90 -15.70 6.95
N SER A 121 17.97 -15.43 6.21
CA SER A 121 18.59 -16.46 5.36
C SER A 121 19.63 -17.21 6.19
N GLY A 122 19.23 -18.38 6.70
CA GLY A 122 20.06 -19.28 7.51
C GLY A 122 21.20 -19.94 6.74
N ASP A 123 22.09 -19.16 6.13
CA ASP A 123 23.27 -19.68 5.43
C ASP A 123 24.59 -18.94 5.76
N ASP A 124 24.52 -17.74 6.35
CA ASP A 124 25.71 -17.02 6.86
C ASP A 124 25.66 -16.81 8.39
N GLY A 125 24.97 -17.70 9.10
CA GLY A 125 25.38 -17.97 10.47
C GLY A 125 26.80 -18.49 10.37
N LYS A 126 27.80 -17.77 10.91
CA LYS A 126 29.08 -18.37 11.30
C LYS A 126 28.74 -19.77 11.80
N LYS A 127 29.07 -20.84 11.04
CA LYS A 127 28.75 -22.22 11.45
C LYS A 127 29.05 -22.27 12.92
N SER A 128 28.02 -22.48 13.74
CA SER A 128 28.20 -22.49 15.18
C SER A 128 29.37 -23.43 15.45
N ASN A 129 30.21 -23.16 16.45
CA ASN A 129 31.29 -24.10 16.78
C ASN A 129 30.73 -25.54 16.88
N ALA A 130 29.48 -25.67 17.35
CA ALA A 130 28.69 -26.91 17.32
C ALA A 130 28.49 -27.53 15.92
N ASP A 131 28.12 -26.75 14.90
CA ASP A 131 27.89 -27.26 13.53
C ASP A 131 29.19 -27.68 12.85
N LYS A 132 30.30 -26.97 13.14
CA LYS A 132 31.63 -27.34 12.67
C LYS A 132 32.08 -28.65 13.31
N VAL A 133 31.92 -28.76 14.63
CA VAL A 133 32.22 -29.98 15.39
C VAL A 133 31.41 -31.17 14.86
N GLN A 134 30.12 -30.97 14.59
CA GLN A 134 29.27 -32.02 14.03
C GLN A 134 29.73 -32.46 12.63
N THR A 135 30.03 -31.50 11.74
CA THR A 135 30.49 -31.80 10.38
C THR A 135 31.83 -32.55 10.39
N GLU A 136 32.79 -32.12 11.21
CA GLU A 136 34.10 -32.76 11.32
C GLU A 136 34.02 -34.12 12.00
N ALA A 137 33.14 -34.29 12.98
CA ALA A 137 32.94 -35.56 13.67
C ALA A 137 32.34 -36.61 12.72
N THR A 138 31.35 -36.23 11.92
CA THR A 138 30.77 -37.10 10.88
C THR A 138 31.83 -37.47 9.84
N LYS A 139 32.67 -36.53 9.41
CA LYS A 139 33.76 -36.80 8.46
C LYS A 139 34.78 -37.81 9.01
N LEU A 140 35.12 -37.74 10.29
CA LEU A 140 36.03 -38.71 10.93
C LEU A 140 35.44 -40.12 11.01
N MET A 141 34.10 -40.23 11.14
CA MET A 141 33.42 -41.52 11.08
C MET A 141 33.39 -42.07 9.66
N GLU A 142 33.09 -41.23 8.66
CA GLU A 142 33.07 -41.62 7.24
C GLU A 142 34.47 -42.01 6.71
N ASP A 143 35.51 -41.31 7.16
CA ASP A 143 36.92 -41.64 6.87
C ASP A 143 37.39 -42.93 7.58
N GLY A 144 36.55 -43.56 8.41
CA GLY A 144 36.88 -44.77 9.17
C GLY A 144 37.89 -44.54 10.30
N LYS A 145 38.14 -43.29 10.68
CA LYS A 145 39.10 -42.91 11.74
C LYS A 145 38.49 -42.97 13.14
N ALA A 146 37.17 -42.97 13.25
CA ALA A 146 36.41 -43.18 14.48
C ALA A 146 35.26 -44.15 14.22
N GLN A 147 35.00 -45.10 15.14
CA GLN A 147 33.88 -46.03 14.98
C GLN A 147 32.56 -45.42 15.46
N THR A 148 32.63 -44.46 16.39
CA THR A 148 31.45 -43.80 16.96
C THR A 148 31.62 -42.29 17.02
N TYR A 149 30.50 -41.57 17.06
CA TYR A 149 30.50 -40.11 17.18
C TYR A 149 31.22 -39.65 18.46
N GLY A 150 31.07 -40.38 19.57
CA GLY A 150 31.75 -40.07 20.83
C GLY A 150 33.28 -40.20 20.75
N GLU A 151 33.80 -41.14 19.95
CA GLU A 151 35.23 -41.24 19.67
C GLU A 151 35.71 -40.12 18.74
N ALA A 152 34.91 -39.78 17.73
CA ALA A 152 35.21 -38.66 16.83
C ALA A 152 35.32 -37.33 17.59
N ILE A 153 34.41 -37.07 18.54
CA ILE A 153 34.47 -35.88 19.40
C ILE A 153 35.71 -35.88 20.31
N LYS A 154 36.10 -37.03 20.86
CA LYS A 154 37.33 -37.14 21.66
C LYS A 154 38.59 -36.85 20.83
N ILE A 155 38.62 -37.33 19.59
CA ILE A 155 39.73 -37.07 18.65
C ILE A 155 39.75 -35.58 18.25
N LEU A 156 38.60 -34.97 17.98
CA LEU A 156 38.53 -33.54 17.70
C LEU A 156 38.92 -32.68 18.90
N SER A 157 38.57 -33.11 20.11
CA SER A 157 38.94 -32.43 21.34
C SER A 157 40.45 -32.44 21.61
N SER A 158 41.13 -33.54 21.26
CA SER A 158 42.58 -33.63 21.40
C SER A 158 43.35 -32.91 20.29
N GLN A 159 42.78 -32.82 19.09
CA GLN A 159 43.42 -32.17 17.93
C GLN A 159 43.14 -30.67 17.83
N ASN A 160 41.92 -30.24 18.20
CA ASN A 160 41.44 -28.86 18.04
C ASN A 160 40.59 -28.44 19.25
N SER A 161 41.23 -28.28 20.41
CA SER A 161 40.54 -27.91 21.67
C SER A 161 39.79 -26.57 21.64
N GLU A 162 40.06 -25.70 20.65
CA GLU A 162 39.38 -24.43 20.46
C GLU A 162 37.99 -24.56 19.81
N LEU A 163 37.71 -25.68 19.12
CA LEU A 163 36.42 -25.92 18.46
C LEU A 163 35.31 -26.33 19.44
N LEU A 164 35.67 -26.75 20.66
CA LEU A 164 34.75 -27.26 21.68
C LEU A 164 34.61 -26.34 22.91
N LYS A 165 35.25 -25.16 22.90
CA LYS A 165 35.07 -24.10 23.91
C LYS A 165 33.93 -23.17 23.51
#